data_AF-V4AN49-F1
#
_entry.id   AF-V4AN49-F1
#
_cell.length_a   1.000
_cell.length_b   1.000
_cell.length_c   1.000
_cell.angle_alpha   90.00
_cell.angle_beta   90.00
_cell.angle_gamma   90.00
#
_symmetry.space_group_name_H-M   'P 1'
#
loop_
_entity.id
_entity.type
_entity.pdbx_description
1 polymer ?
#
loop_
_entity_poly.entity_id
_entity_poly.type
_entity_poly.pdbx_seq_one_letter_code
_entity_poly.pdbx_strand_id
1 'polypeptide(L)'
;MGHQIYKCVSVAMKIDYNVSGILMLSDDVLINSWNVWNLPPDKPWTGQLYRLRLGERNSWGNWQQWFGERAFTSAWNEISSHQKHQHAQKISPEYQTDYLQFENRLNILGNCTKCVVYGFSDITYFPRTMNKDFIYYADIFAKHKFFLEIAIPVLIVGLTSRDNIFMIAGSYLWGQERNHYQNFYNTSHLFFHPFKWSVELNKDEGRQFLCEEYFPYL
;
A
#
# COMPACT_ATOMS: atom_id res chain seq x y z
N MET A 1 -9.62 5.67 -10.57
CA MET A 1 -9.84 4.42 -9.82
C MET A 1 -8.49 3.85 -9.43
N GLY A 2 -8.24 3.67 -8.14
CA GLY A 2 -6.93 3.33 -7.59
C GLY A 2 -6.55 1.86 -7.74
N HIS A 3 -6.13 1.42 -8.93
CA HIS A 3 -5.56 0.09 -9.15
C HIS A 3 -4.30 0.11 -10.02
N GLN A 4 -3.79 1.29 -10.36
CA GLN A 4 -2.62 1.45 -11.24
C GLN A 4 -1.36 1.85 -10.48
N ILE A 5 -1.47 2.39 -9.26
CA ILE A 5 -0.30 2.99 -8.58
C ILE A 5 0.78 1.95 -8.27
N TYR A 6 0.41 0.76 -7.79
CA TYR A 6 1.36 -0.34 -7.57
C TYR A 6 1.87 -0.95 -8.88
N LYS A 7 1.14 -0.80 -10.01
CA LYS A 7 1.65 -1.16 -11.33
C LYS A 7 2.75 -0.19 -11.77
N CYS A 8 2.60 1.11 -11.51
CA CYS A 8 3.66 2.08 -11.73
C CYS A 8 4.91 1.76 -10.90
N VAL A 9 4.73 1.36 -9.63
CA VAL A 9 5.84 0.89 -8.78
C VAL A 9 6.52 -0.35 -9.41
N SER A 10 5.76 -1.37 -9.84
CA SER A 10 6.31 -2.56 -10.52
C SER A 10 7.11 -2.18 -11.78
N VAL A 11 6.62 -1.22 -12.58
CA VAL A 11 7.36 -0.73 -13.74
C VAL A 11 8.65 -0.02 -13.32
N ALA A 12 8.61 0.84 -12.30
CA ALA A 12 9.80 1.52 -11.79
C ALA A 12 10.84 0.53 -11.24
N MET A 13 10.41 -0.53 -10.55
CA MET A 13 11.29 -1.60 -10.07
C MET A 13 11.96 -2.36 -11.22
N LYS A 14 11.28 -2.54 -12.35
CA LYS A 14 11.83 -3.20 -13.56
C LYS A 14 12.86 -2.36 -14.30
N ILE A 15 12.81 -1.03 -14.17
CA ILE A 15 13.84 -0.15 -14.70
C ILE A 15 15.15 -0.33 -13.92
N ASP A 16 15.07 -0.80 -12.67
CA ASP A 16 16.21 -1.15 -11.81
C ASP A 16 17.20 0.01 -11.60
N TYR A 17 16.67 1.19 -11.31
CA TYR A 17 17.48 2.34 -10.90
C TYR A 17 18.37 2.00 -9.70
N ASN A 18 19.56 2.62 -9.63
CA ASN A 18 20.48 2.45 -8.52
C ASN A 18 20.02 3.25 -7.27
N VAL A 19 18.94 2.80 -6.65
CA VAL A 19 18.33 3.39 -5.45
C VAL A 19 18.09 2.33 -4.38
N SER A 20 17.99 2.73 -3.12
CA SER A 20 17.75 1.81 -1.99
C SER A 20 16.33 1.24 -1.95
N GLY A 21 15.39 1.91 -2.61
CA GLY A 21 13.98 1.54 -2.66
C GLY A 21 13.14 2.57 -3.39
N ILE A 22 11.83 2.38 -3.40
CA ILE A 22 10.88 3.23 -4.10
C ILE A 22 9.86 3.76 -3.11
N LEU A 23 9.77 5.08 -3.00
CA LEU A 23 8.66 5.77 -2.33
C LEU A 23 7.53 5.99 -3.35
N MET A 24 6.36 5.47 -3.02
CA MET A 24 5.13 5.66 -3.76
C MET A 24 4.26 6.70 -3.05
N LEU A 25 3.72 7.65 -3.81
CA LEU A 25 2.88 8.76 -3.33
C LEU A 25 1.70 8.98 -4.30
N SER A 26 0.47 9.07 -3.78
CA SER A 26 -0.71 9.51 -4.52
C SER A 26 -0.71 11.04 -4.72
N ASP A 27 -1.57 11.53 -5.62
CA ASP A 27 -1.65 12.96 -5.97
C ASP A 27 -2.25 13.84 -4.86
N ASP A 28 -2.93 13.24 -3.90
CA ASP A 28 -3.59 13.90 -2.78
C ASP A 28 -2.92 13.63 -1.43
N VAL A 29 -1.60 13.45 -1.42
CA VAL A 29 -0.80 13.37 -0.19
C VAL A 29 0.09 14.60 -0.05
N LEU A 30 0.04 15.24 1.12
CA LEU A 30 1.05 16.20 1.57
C LEU A 30 2.09 15.46 2.42
N ILE A 31 3.36 15.57 2.04
CA ILE A 31 4.47 14.86 2.72
C ILE A 31 5.33 15.83 3.52
N ASN A 32 5.45 15.60 4.82
CA ASN A 32 6.36 16.35 5.67
C ASN A 32 7.79 15.79 5.47
N SER A 33 8.47 16.26 4.42
CA SER A 33 9.75 15.71 3.97
C SER A 33 10.85 15.74 5.04
N TRP A 34 10.80 16.70 5.97
CA TRP A 34 11.70 16.80 7.11
C TRP A 34 11.63 15.60 8.08
N ASN A 35 10.55 14.81 8.04
CA ASN A 35 10.39 13.61 8.85
C ASN A 35 10.91 12.32 8.18
N VAL A 36 11.43 12.39 6.94
CA VAL A 36 11.89 11.21 6.18
C VAL A 36 13.29 10.76 6.61
N TRP A 37 14.16 11.68 7.04
CA TRP A 37 15.61 11.44 7.20
C TRP A 37 15.98 10.29 8.13
N ASN A 38 15.15 10.01 9.14
CA ASN A 38 15.41 8.99 10.16
C ASN A 38 14.60 7.70 9.97
N LEU A 39 13.91 7.55 8.83
CA LEU A 39 13.10 6.36 8.56
C LEU A 39 13.97 5.20 8.06
N PRO A 40 13.70 3.94 8.46
CA PRO A 40 14.55 2.80 8.15
C PRO A 40 14.42 2.38 6.68
N PRO A 41 15.44 2.62 5.82
CA PRO A 41 15.34 2.38 4.38
C PRO A 41 15.40 0.88 4.00
N ASP A 42 15.70 0.00 4.97
CA ASP A 42 15.74 -1.45 4.85
C ASP A 42 14.38 -2.12 5.11
N LYS A 43 13.39 -1.35 5.59
CA LYS A 43 12.03 -1.83 5.91
C LYS A 43 10.99 -1.17 5.01
N PRO A 44 9.93 -1.89 4.59
CA PRO A 44 8.78 -1.24 3.96
C PRO A 44 8.08 -0.32 4.95
N TRP A 45 7.60 0.82 4.46
CA TRP A 45 6.85 1.80 5.26
C TRP A 45 5.39 1.78 4.86
N THR A 46 4.49 1.72 5.84
CA THR A 46 3.03 1.75 5.58
C THR A 46 2.29 2.51 6.65
N GLY A 47 1.16 3.12 6.26
CA GLY A 47 0.20 3.66 7.20
C GLY A 47 -0.61 2.56 7.89
N GLN A 48 -1.72 2.96 8.52
CA GLN A 48 -2.57 2.05 9.29
C GLN A 48 -3.07 0.87 8.44
N LEU A 49 -2.97 -0.32 9.03
CA LEU A 49 -3.43 -1.59 8.46
C LEU A 49 -4.66 -2.10 9.24
N TYR A 50 -5.57 -2.72 8.51
CA TYR A 50 -6.77 -3.35 9.00
C TYR A 50 -6.89 -4.76 8.44
N ARG A 51 -7.69 -5.58 9.12
CA ARG A 51 -7.92 -6.97 8.72
C ARG A 51 -9.31 -7.16 8.14
N LEU A 52 -9.40 -8.10 7.22
CA LEU A 52 -10.63 -8.58 6.61
C LEU A 52 -10.65 -10.11 6.68
N ARG A 53 -11.66 -10.67 7.35
CA ARG A 53 -11.84 -12.12 7.43
C ARG A 53 -12.66 -12.61 6.24
N LEU A 54 -12.14 -13.58 5.51
CA LEU A 54 -12.84 -14.18 4.37
C LEU A 54 -13.95 -15.10 4.86
N GLY A 55 -15.10 -15.06 4.18
CA GLY A 55 -16.28 -15.89 4.51
C GLY A 55 -17.17 -15.34 5.63
N GLU A 56 -16.78 -14.25 6.28
CA GLU A 56 -17.63 -13.50 7.21
C GLU A 56 -18.31 -12.33 6.47
N ARG A 57 -19.52 -11.93 6.91
CA ARG A 57 -20.21 -10.78 6.34
C ARG A 57 -19.41 -9.50 6.65
N ASN A 58 -18.79 -8.93 5.64
CA ASN A 58 -17.99 -7.71 5.76
C ASN A 58 -18.81 -6.46 5.39
N SER A 59 -18.70 -5.38 6.18
CA SER A 59 -19.41 -4.11 5.97
C SER A 59 -18.62 -3.06 5.17
N TRP A 60 -17.35 -3.30 4.86
CA TRP A 60 -16.50 -2.38 4.11
C TRP A 60 -16.89 -2.37 2.64
N GLY A 61 -17.48 -1.26 2.20
CA GLY A 61 -18.07 -1.12 0.86
C GLY A 61 -17.11 -1.42 -0.28
N ASN A 62 -15.82 -1.09 -0.14
CA ASN A 62 -14.80 -1.34 -1.17
C ASN A 62 -14.56 -2.84 -1.41
N TRP A 63 -14.65 -3.68 -0.38
CA TRP A 63 -14.51 -5.14 -0.52
C TRP A 63 -15.63 -5.74 -1.39
N GLN A 64 -16.84 -5.22 -1.24
CA GLN A 64 -18.04 -5.69 -1.94
C GLN A 64 -18.07 -5.27 -3.42
N GLN A 65 -17.20 -4.36 -3.84
CA GLN A 65 -17.11 -3.93 -5.23
C GLN A 65 -16.37 -4.96 -6.10
N TRP A 66 -16.52 -4.84 -7.41
CA TRP A 66 -15.88 -5.72 -8.39
C TRP A 66 -14.34 -5.72 -8.30
N PHE A 67 -13.74 -4.65 -7.78
CA PHE A 67 -12.29 -4.51 -7.56
C PHE A 67 -11.81 -5.00 -6.19
N GLY A 68 -12.73 -5.44 -5.32
CA GLY A 68 -12.45 -6.02 -4.00
C GLY A 68 -12.38 -7.54 -4.07
N GLU A 69 -13.38 -8.21 -3.49
CA GLU A 69 -13.43 -9.68 -3.34
C GLU A 69 -13.26 -10.43 -4.67
N ARG A 70 -13.95 -9.97 -5.72
CA ARG A 70 -13.89 -10.61 -7.03
C ARG A 70 -12.47 -10.54 -7.61
N ALA A 71 -11.87 -9.35 -7.59
CA ALA A 71 -10.50 -9.15 -8.08
C ALA A 71 -9.47 -9.92 -7.26
N PHE A 72 -9.60 -9.92 -5.92
CA PHE A 72 -8.78 -10.74 -5.03
C PHE A 72 -8.86 -12.21 -5.42
N THR A 73 -10.08 -12.76 -5.52
CA THR A 73 -10.31 -14.17 -5.85
C THR A 73 -9.70 -14.55 -7.19
N SER A 74 -9.89 -13.71 -8.22
CA SER A 74 -9.30 -13.94 -9.54
C SER A 74 -7.76 -13.92 -9.51
N ALA A 75 -7.16 -12.96 -8.82
CA ALA A 75 -5.71 -12.90 -8.64
C ALA A 75 -5.18 -14.11 -7.87
N TRP A 76 -5.84 -14.50 -6.78
CA TRP A 76 -5.44 -15.63 -5.95
C TRP A 76 -5.53 -16.96 -6.70
N ASN A 77 -6.57 -17.13 -7.51
CA ASN A 77 -6.72 -18.32 -8.35
C ASN A 77 -5.60 -18.44 -9.39
N GLU A 78 -5.16 -17.33 -9.98
CA GLU A 78 -4.02 -17.32 -10.91
C GLU A 78 -2.69 -17.64 -10.20
N ILE A 79 -2.44 -17.02 -9.04
CA ILE A 79 -1.26 -17.33 -8.23
C ILE A 79 -1.24 -18.81 -7.85
N SER A 80 -2.37 -19.34 -7.41
CA SER A 80 -2.53 -20.75 -7.02
C SER A 80 -2.38 -21.70 -8.21
N SER A 81 -2.76 -21.29 -9.43
CA SER A 81 -2.63 -22.15 -10.62
C SER A 81 -1.19 -22.24 -11.09
N HIS A 82 -0.41 -21.14 -11.03
CA HIS A 82 1.03 -21.16 -11.32
C HIS A 82 1.77 -22.17 -10.43
N GLN A 83 1.36 -22.29 -9.16
CA GLN A 83 1.91 -23.29 -8.24
C GLN A 83 1.59 -24.74 -8.65
N LYS A 84 0.33 -25.00 -9.02
CA LYS A 84 -0.08 -26.34 -9.48
C LYS A 84 0.66 -26.75 -10.76
N HIS A 85 0.94 -25.80 -11.65
CA HIS A 85 1.71 -26.05 -12.86
C HIS A 85 3.22 -26.23 -12.61
N GLN A 86 3.82 -25.54 -11.63
CA GLN A 86 5.21 -25.77 -11.20
C GLN A 86 5.43 -27.11 -10.49
N HIS A 87 4.39 -27.70 -9.88
CA HIS A 87 4.46 -29.10 -9.44
C HIS A 87 4.40 -30.10 -10.59
N ALA A 88 3.69 -29.77 -11.67
CA ALA A 88 3.55 -30.61 -12.85
C ALA A 88 4.74 -30.52 -13.82
N GLN A 89 5.46 -29.39 -13.82
CA GLN A 89 6.68 -29.16 -14.58
C GLN A 89 7.80 -28.86 -13.59
N LYS A 90 8.85 -29.71 -13.51
CA LYS A 90 10.03 -29.59 -12.61
C LYS A 90 10.73 -28.21 -12.66
N ILE A 91 10.07 -27.17 -12.17
CA ILE A 91 10.52 -25.79 -12.11
C ILE A 91 10.76 -25.48 -10.62
N SER A 92 11.77 -24.66 -10.36
CA SER A 92 12.46 -24.52 -9.07
C SER A 92 11.53 -24.39 -7.83
N PRO A 93 11.84 -25.09 -6.71
CA PRO A 93 11.10 -25.03 -5.43
C PRO A 93 10.96 -23.66 -4.76
N GLU A 94 11.67 -22.64 -5.27
CA GLU A 94 11.76 -21.29 -4.68
C GLU A 94 10.36 -20.66 -4.49
N TYR A 95 9.55 -20.62 -5.55
CA TYR A 95 8.27 -19.90 -5.53
C TYR A 95 7.14 -20.59 -4.77
N GLN A 96 7.22 -21.89 -4.53
CA GLN A 96 6.16 -22.62 -3.83
C GLN A 96 6.18 -22.38 -2.33
N THR A 97 7.38 -22.29 -1.78
CA THR A 97 7.61 -21.86 -0.41
C THR A 97 7.14 -20.41 -0.22
N ASP A 98 7.33 -19.56 -1.23
CA ASP A 98 7.01 -18.13 -1.16
C ASP A 98 5.51 -17.83 -1.09
N TYR A 99 4.66 -18.50 -1.89
CA TYR A 99 3.20 -18.26 -1.81
C TYR A 99 2.58 -18.73 -0.49
N LEU A 100 2.94 -19.91 0.00
CA LEU A 100 2.40 -20.40 1.28
C LEU A 100 2.87 -19.54 2.45
N GLN A 101 4.11 -19.05 2.40
CA GLN A 101 4.60 -18.07 3.37
C GLN A 101 3.86 -16.74 3.25
N PHE A 102 3.58 -16.28 2.03
CA PHE A 102 2.79 -15.08 1.78
C PHE A 102 1.40 -15.19 2.43
N GLU A 103 0.66 -16.26 2.13
CA GLU A 103 -0.67 -16.52 2.71
C GLU A 103 -0.60 -16.66 4.23
N ASN A 104 0.42 -17.38 4.74
CA ASN A 104 0.62 -17.53 6.18
C ASN A 104 0.86 -16.19 6.88
N ARG A 105 1.64 -15.27 6.29
CA ARG A 105 1.87 -13.93 6.86
C ARG A 105 0.59 -13.10 6.92
N LEU A 106 -0.26 -13.17 5.88
CA LEU A 106 -1.58 -12.52 5.90
C LEU A 106 -2.46 -13.07 7.04
N ASN A 107 -2.47 -14.39 7.22
CA ASN A 107 -3.24 -15.07 8.26
C ASN A 107 -2.76 -14.74 9.67
N ILE A 108 -1.44 -14.72 9.90
CA ILE A 108 -0.82 -14.32 11.17
C ILE A 108 -1.18 -12.88 11.52
N LEU A 109 -1.01 -11.94 10.58
CA LEU A 109 -1.32 -10.54 10.87
C LEU A 109 -2.82 -10.31 11.09
N GLY A 110 -3.66 -10.96 10.29
CA GLY A 110 -5.11 -10.89 10.44
C GLY A 110 -5.65 -11.62 11.67
N ASN A 111 -4.82 -12.47 12.30
CA ASN A 111 -5.22 -13.39 13.37
C ASN A 111 -6.49 -14.17 12.97
N CYS A 112 -6.43 -14.81 11.80
CA CYS A 112 -7.48 -15.69 11.30
C CYS A 112 -6.94 -16.72 10.29
N THR A 113 -7.72 -17.75 9.98
CA THR A 113 -7.32 -18.85 9.08
C THR A 113 -7.34 -18.48 7.61
N LYS A 114 -8.15 -17.49 7.21
CA LYS A 114 -8.24 -16.96 5.85
C LYS A 114 -8.49 -15.46 5.90
N CYS A 115 -7.40 -14.70 5.86
CA CYS A 115 -7.42 -13.25 6.02
C CYS A 115 -6.92 -12.53 4.78
N VAL A 116 -7.48 -11.35 4.56
CA VAL A 116 -6.95 -10.30 3.70
C VAL A 116 -6.69 -9.09 4.57
N VAL A 117 -5.76 -8.24 4.14
CA VAL A 117 -5.45 -6.98 4.82
C VAL A 117 -5.77 -5.82 3.89
N TYR A 118 -6.16 -4.70 4.48
CA TYR A 118 -6.40 -3.45 3.77
C TYR A 118 -5.90 -2.28 4.61
N GLY A 119 -5.79 -1.08 4.06
CA GLY A 119 -5.18 0.03 4.79
C GLY A 119 -4.85 1.23 3.92
N PHE A 120 -4.28 2.24 4.58
CA PHE A 120 -3.83 3.46 3.92
C PHE A 120 -2.73 3.11 2.93
N SER A 121 -2.93 3.54 1.69
CA SER A 121 -2.15 3.07 0.55
C SER A 121 -1.72 4.21 -0.36
N ASP A 122 -1.88 5.45 0.08
CA ASP A 122 -1.53 6.65 -0.69
C ASP A 122 -0.07 7.07 -0.49
N ILE A 123 0.58 6.53 0.53
CA ILE A 123 2.02 6.66 0.74
C ILE A 123 2.58 5.34 1.24
N THR A 124 3.63 4.86 0.59
CA THR A 124 4.30 3.60 0.95
C THR A 124 5.71 3.61 0.42
N TYR A 125 6.66 3.09 1.19
CA TYR A 125 8.01 2.85 0.72
C TYR A 125 8.28 1.35 0.62
N PHE A 126 8.95 0.92 -0.45
CA PHE A 126 9.36 -0.45 -0.69
C PHE A 126 10.88 -0.52 -0.81
N PRO A 127 11.60 -1.23 0.08
CA PRO A 127 13.03 -1.45 -0.06
C PRO A 127 13.32 -2.31 -1.30
N ARG A 128 14.49 -2.09 -1.92
CA ARG A 128 14.91 -2.79 -3.15
C ARG A 128 14.93 -4.31 -3.01
N THR A 129 15.15 -4.81 -1.80
CA THR A 129 15.12 -6.25 -1.47
C THR A 129 13.79 -6.92 -1.79
N MET A 130 12.68 -6.15 -1.90
CA MET A 130 11.36 -6.67 -2.24
C MET A 130 11.05 -6.68 -3.74
N ASN A 131 11.91 -6.11 -4.59
CA ASN A 131 11.57 -5.84 -6.00
C ASN A 131 11.12 -7.08 -6.77
N LYS A 132 11.87 -8.19 -6.68
CA LYS A 132 11.59 -9.43 -7.44
C LYS A 132 10.17 -9.94 -7.16
N ASP A 133 9.84 -10.11 -5.89
CA ASP A 133 8.56 -10.68 -5.50
C ASP A 133 7.43 -9.67 -5.65
N PHE A 134 7.68 -8.39 -5.32
CA PHE A 134 6.72 -7.32 -5.56
C PHE A 134 6.28 -7.27 -7.02
N ILE A 135 7.22 -7.30 -7.96
CA ILE A 135 6.93 -7.28 -9.40
C ILE A 135 5.98 -8.42 -9.78
N TYR A 136 6.25 -9.65 -9.32
CA TYR A 136 5.45 -10.82 -9.63
C TYR A 136 4.00 -10.65 -9.18
N TYR A 137 3.78 -10.34 -7.89
CA TYR A 137 2.43 -10.20 -7.35
C TYR A 137 1.71 -8.96 -7.87
N ALA A 138 2.40 -7.81 -7.96
CA ALA A 138 1.82 -6.56 -8.42
C ALA A 138 1.35 -6.63 -9.88
N ASP A 139 2.06 -7.37 -10.74
CA ASP A 139 1.64 -7.58 -12.13
C ASP A 139 0.33 -8.39 -12.22
N ILE A 140 0.22 -9.46 -11.42
CA ILE A 140 -1.01 -10.25 -11.33
C ILE A 140 -2.15 -9.40 -10.75
N PHE A 141 -1.89 -8.65 -9.68
CA PHE A 141 -2.89 -7.77 -9.06
C PHE A 141 -3.40 -6.72 -10.05
N ALA A 142 -2.50 -6.14 -10.86
CA ALA A 142 -2.86 -5.14 -11.86
C ALA A 142 -3.72 -5.75 -12.99
N LYS A 143 -3.36 -6.95 -13.45
CA LYS A 143 -4.13 -7.71 -14.45
C LYS A 143 -5.58 -7.94 -13.99
N HIS A 144 -5.77 -8.23 -12.71
CA HIS A 144 -7.08 -8.44 -12.09
C HIS A 144 -7.72 -7.17 -11.52
N LYS A 145 -7.09 -6.00 -11.72
CA LYS A 145 -7.56 -4.68 -11.28
C LYS A 145 -7.85 -4.63 -9.76
N PHE A 146 -6.99 -5.26 -8.98
CA PHE A 146 -7.14 -5.33 -7.53
C PHE A 146 -6.97 -3.93 -6.92
N PHE A 147 -7.88 -3.54 -6.03
CA PHE A 147 -7.91 -2.18 -5.50
C PHE A 147 -6.71 -1.86 -4.60
N LEU A 148 -6.13 -0.64 -4.73
CA LEU A 148 -4.87 -0.27 -4.08
C LEU A 148 -4.92 -0.36 -2.56
N GLU A 149 -6.06 0.02 -1.95
CA GLU A 149 -6.24 -0.02 -0.49
C GLU A 149 -6.23 -1.45 0.05
N ILE A 150 -6.20 -2.46 -0.83
CA ILE A 150 -6.07 -3.88 -0.50
C ILE A 150 -4.75 -4.41 -1.05
N ALA A 151 -4.46 -4.16 -2.33
CA ALA A 151 -3.29 -4.68 -3.02
C ALA A 151 -1.98 -4.30 -2.34
N ILE A 152 -1.81 -3.04 -1.93
CA ILE A 152 -0.57 -2.58 -1.28
C ILE A 152 -0.38 -3.21 0.10
N PRO A 153 -1.37 -3.16 1.01
CA PRO A 153 -1.32 -3.87 2.28
C PRO A 153 -1.02 -5.36 2.11
N VAL A 154 -1.66 -6.01 1.14
CA VAL A 154 -1.43 -7.44 0.83
C VAL A 154 0.00 -7.67 0.37
N LEU A 155 0.56 -6.82 -0.50
CA LEU A 155 1.96 -6.90 -0.93
C LEU A 155 2.93 -6.73 0.24
N ILE A 156 2.75 -5.70 1.08
CA ILE A 156 3.66 -5.45 2.20
C ILE A 156 3.64 -6.62 3.18
N VAL A 157 2.44 -7.01 3.62
CA VAL A 157 2.28 -8.04 4.66
C VAL A 157 2.62 -9.43 4.14
N GLY A 158 2.33 -9.72 2.87
CA GLY A 158 2.65 -11.01 2.28
C GLY A 158 4.15 -11.19 2.01
N LEU A 159 4.86 -10.12 1.70
CA LEU A 159 6.28 -10.19 1.32
C LEU A 159 7.23 -10.10 2.52
N THR A 160 6.80 -9.59 3.68
CA THR A 160 7.65 -9.52 4.86
C THR A 160 6.90 -9.82 6.15
N SER A 161 7.63 -10.10 7.24
CA SER A 161 7.04 -10.29 8.57
C SER A 161 6.59 -8.96 9.16
N ARG A 162 5.61 -9.01 10.08
CA ARG A 162 5.09 -7.84 10.78
C ARG A 162 6.19 -7.01 11.47
N ASP A 163 7.16 -7.67 12.09
CA ASP A 163 8.24 -7.00 12.85
C ASP A 163 9.24 -6.25 11.94
N ASN A 164 9.20 -6.57 10.64
CA ASN A 164 9.99 -5.91 9.61
C ASN A 164 9.23 -4.80 8.87
N ILE A 165 7.99 -4.51 9.25
CA ILE A 165 7.22 -3.39 8.69
C ILE A 165 7.38 -2.17 9.60
N PHE A 166 7.70 -1.02 9.00
CA PHE A 166 7.73 0.25 9.72
C PHE A 166 6.40 1.00 9.54
N MET A 167 5.69 1.22 10.65
CA MET A 167 4.42 1.93 10.64
C MET A 167 4.68 3.44 10.68
N ILE A 168 4.31 4.15 9.61
CA ILE A 168 4.48 5.60 9.53
C ILE A 168 3.28 6.31 10.15
N ALA A 169 3.56 7.35 10.95
CA ALA A 169 2.54 8.23 11.50
C ALA A 169 2.00 9.17 10.42
N GLY A 170 0.68 9.33 10.36
CA GLY A 170 0.03 10.21 9.41
C GLY A 170 -1.41 10.51 9.78
N SER A 171 -1.93 11.61 9.26
CA SER A 171 -3.35 11.94 9.34
C SER A 171 -4.04 11.48 8.06
N TYR A 172 -5.14 10.75 8.21
CA TYR A 172 -5.93 10.26 7.07
C TYR A 172 -7.40 10.59 7.30
N LEU A 173 -7.88 11.64 6.64
CA LEU A 173 -9.19 12.22 6.90
C LEU A 173 -10.27 11.64 6.01
N TRP A 174 -11.45 11.45 6.60
CA TRP A 174 -12.63 10.95 5.92
C TRP A 174 -13.85 11.84 6.15
N GLY A 175 -14.79 11.81 5.21
CA GLY A 175 -16.07 12.51 5.34
C GLY A 175 -15.92 14.00 5.65
N GLN A 176 -16.60 14.44 6.72
CA GLN A 176 -16.68 15.86 7.12
C GLN A 176 -15.36 16.42 7.67
N GLU A 177 -14.42 15.57 8.10
CA GLU A 177 -13.10 16.00 8.57
C GLU A 177 -12.32 16.72 7.46
N ARG A 178 -12.54 16.31 6.20
CA ARG A 178 -11.90 16.90 5.01
C ARG A 178 -12.26 18.37 4.82
N ASN A 179 -13.41 18.82 5.33
CA ASN A 179 -13.84 20.22 5.24
C ASN A 179 -13.12 21.13 6.24
N HIS A 180 -12.42 20.54 7.22
CA HIS A 180 -11.71 21.26 8.29
C HIS A 180 -10.29 20.69 8.44
N TYR A 181 -9.64 20.38 7.32
CA TYR A 181 -8.40 19.61 7.27
C TYR A 181 -7.27 20.24 8.09
N GLN A 182 -7.24 21.57 8.19
CA GLN A 182 -6.23 22.34 8.93
C GLN A 182 -6.16 21.91 10.40
N ASN A 183 -7.31 21.55 11.00
CA ASN A 183 -7.39 21.15 12.42
C ASN A 183 -6.70 19.81 12.71
N PHE A 184 -6.35 19.05 11.68
CA PHE A 184 -5.77 17.71 11.80
C PHE A 184 -4.34 17.63 11.25
N TYR A 185 -3.82 18.74 10.72
CA TYR A 185 -2.45 18.79 10.24
C TYR A 185 -1.49 18.74 11.44
N ASN A 186 -0.44 17.94 11.33
CA ASN A 186 0.56 17.78 12.37
C ASN A 186 1.94 17.68 11.72
N THR A 187 2.82 18.61 12.05
CA THR A 187 4.17 18.71 11.50
C THR A 187 5.08 17.55 11.93
N SER A 188 4.71 16.81 12.98
CA SER A 188 5.42 15.59 13.42
C SER A 188 4.96 14.32 12.69
N HIS A 189 3.87 14.36 11.93
CA HIS A 189 3.45 13.25 11.09
C HIS A 189 4.30 13.19 9.81
N LEU A 190 4.47 12.01 9.21
CA LEU A 190 5.17 11.88 7.93
C LEU A 190 4.31 12.39 6.76
N PHE A 191 3.01 12.13 6.84
CA PHE A 191 2.09 12.45 5.75
C PHE A 191 0.74 12.94 6.26
N PHE A 192 0.05 13.65 5.38
CA PHE A 192 -1.30 14.15 5.58
C PHE A 192 -2.12 13.89 4.32
N HIS A 193 -3.23 13.17 4.48
CA HIS A 193 -4.15 12.82 3.39
C HIS A 193 -5.59 13.10 3.83
N PRO A 194 -6.45 13.61 2.94
CA PRO A 194 -6.13 14.09 1.60
C PRO A 194 -5.66 15.55 1.62
N PHE A 195 -4.79 15.91 0.70
CA PHE A 195 -4.43 17.29 0.39
C PHE A 195 -4.15 17.42 -1.12
N LYS A 196 -5.08 18.06 -1.85
CA LYS A 196 -4.91 18.28 -3.29
C LYS A 196 -4.34 19.66 -3.55
N TRP A 197 -3.06 19.70 -3.92
CA TRP A 197 -2.36 20.93 -4.31
C TRP A 197 -3.15 21.78 -5.32
N SER A 198 -3.67 21.14 -6.37
CA SER A 198 -4.44 21.83 -7.42
C SER A 198 -5.76 22.45 -6.93
N VAL A 199 -6.30 21.98 -5.80
CA VAL A 199 -7.51 22.53 -5.19
C VAL A 199 -7.14 23.62 -4.20
N GLU A 200 -6.21 23.35 -3.29
CA GLU A 200 -5.89 24.24 -2.17
C GLU A 200 -5.11 25.48 -2.61
N LEU A 201 -4.25 25.39 -3.64
CA LEU A 201 -3.58 26.57 -4.19
C LEU A 201 -4.55 27.59 -4.82
N ASN A 202 -5.75 27.16 -5.18
CA ASN A 202 -6.79 28.04 -5.74
C ASN A 202 -7.64 28.74 -4.67
N LYS A 203 -7.52 28.35 -3.39
CA LYS A 203 -8.25 28.94 -2.25
C LYS A 203 -7.35 29.86 -1.44
N ASP A 204 -7.89 30.94 -0.90
CA ASP A 204 -7.14 31.82 0.01
C ASP A 204 -6.69 31.06 1.26
N GLU A 205 -7.57 30.28 1.86
CA GLU A 205 -7.28 29.51 3.07
C GLU A 205 -6.22 28.43 2.82
N GLY A 206 -6.23 27.81 1.64
CA GLY A 206 -5.24 26.80 1.25
C GLY A 206 -3.86 27.40 1.00
N ARG A 207 -3.80 28.58 0.34
CA ARG A 207 -2.55 29.34 0.21
C ARG A 207 -2.00 29.80 1.55
N GLN A 208 -2.87 30.30 2.43
CA GLN A 208 -2.50 30.72 3.78
C GLN A 208 -1.92 29.55 4.58
N PHE A 209 -2.63 28.41 4.63
CA PHE A 209 -2.13 27.19 5.27
C PHE A 209 -0.75 26.77 4.75
N LEU A 210 -0.56 26.76 3.43
CA LEU A 210 0.73 26.39 2.85
C LEU A 210 1.85 27.35 3.26
N CYS A 211 1.60 28.66 3.22
CA CYS A 211 2.59 29.68 3.56
C CYS A 211 2.92 29.73 5.06
N GLU A 212 1.93 29.51 5.93
CA GLU A 212 2.06 29.72 7.37
C GLU A 212 2.41 28.43 8.14
N GLU A 213 1.90 27.28 7.69
CA GLU A 213 2.01 26.01 8.45
C GLU A 213 2.92 24.97 7.78
N TYR A 214 3.06 24.99 6.46
CA TYR A 214 3.79 23.94 5.73
C TYR A 214 5.17 24.39 5.22
N PHE A 215 5.23 25.44 4.41
CA PHE A 215 6.49 25.93 3.81
C PHE A 215 7.57 26.39 4.79
N PRO A 216 7.27 26.92 5.99
CA PRO A 216 8.32 27.27 6.95
C PRO A 216 9.21 26.11 7.42
N TYR A 217 8.82 24.85 7.14
CA TYR A 217 9.55 23.64 7.49
C TYR A 217 10.30 22.99 6.31
N LEU A 218 10.12 23.49 5.07
CA LEU A 218 10.86 23.02 3.88
C LEU A 218 12.18 23.77 3.71
#